data_AF-A0A1C4YPJ4-F1
#
_entry.id   AF-A0A1C4YPJ4-F1
#
_cell.length_a   1.000
_cell.length_b   1.000
_cell.length_c   1.000
_cell.angle_alpha   90.00
_cell.angle_beta   90.00
_cell.angle_gamma   90.00
#
_symmetry.space_group_name_H-M   'P 1'
#
loop_
_entity.id
_entity.type
_entity.pdbx_description
1 polymer ?
#
loop_
_entity_poly.entity_id
_entity_poly.type
_entity_poly.pdbx_seq_one_letter_code
_entity_poly.pdbx_strand_id
1 'polypeptide(L)'
;MDLIDQHERDAAEHLAAHGLRVDAGCVPIVRDILIRETRHEADFYAGTGTVPGNTELMRICAVQLWHAGAVEDALLLSRARGTSMDATGAIDAELMLGAGVARTQEYVSALRTDEARQILDEIAWV
;
A
#
# COMPACT_ATOMS: atom_id res chain seq x y z
N MET A 1 19.76 -13.86 -22.88
CA MET A 1 18.62 -13.33 -22.11
C MET A 1 18.95 -13.60 -20.67
N ASP A 2 19.09 -12.56 -19.85
CA ASP A 2 19.50 -12.71 -18.45
C ASP A 2 18.40 -13.43 -17.64
N LEU A 3 18.79 -14.21 -16.64
CA LEU A 3 17.87 -14.88 -15.71
C LEU A 3 17.01 -13.85 -14.97
N ILE A 4 17.61 -12.72 -14.61
CA ILE A 4 16.92 -11.59 -13.96
C ILE A 4 15.81 -11.06 -14.86
N ASP A 5 16.12 -10.80 -16.15
CA ASP A 5 15.13 -10.34 -17.13
C ASP A 5 13.96 -11.32 -17.30
N GLN A 6 14.21 -12.63 -17.15
CA GLN A 6 13.14 -13.63 -17.26
C GLN A 6 12.22 -13.61 -16.04
N HIS A 7 12.79 -13.57 -14.84
CA HIS A 7 12.00 -13.51 -13.60
C HIS A 7 11.10 -12.28 -13.55
N GLU A 8 11.60 -11.11 -13.96
CA GLU A 8 10.81 -9.88 -14.00
C GLU A 8 9.67 -9.96 -15.04
N ARG A 9 9.89 -10.61 -16.18
CA ARG A 9 8.84 -10.85 -17.18
C ARG A 9 7.75 -11.79 -16.65
N ASP A 10 8.13 -12.92 -16.04
CA ASP A 10 7.18 -13.87 -15.47
C ASP A 10 6.27 -13.19 -14.43
N ALA A 11 6.87 -12.38 -13.55
CA ALA A 11 6.11 -11.60 -12.57
C ALA A 11 5.13 -10.62 -13.24
N ALA A 12 5.58 -9.88 -14.27
CA ALA A 12 4.73 -8.94 -15.00
C ALA A 12 3.55 -9.63 -15.70
N GLU A 13 3.78 -10.80 -16.30
CA GLU A 13 2.74 -11.61 -16.95
C GLU A 13 1.69 -12.09 -15.93
N HIS A 14 2.12 -12.61 -14.79
CA HIS A 14 1.22 -13.05 -13.73
C HIS A 14 0.39 -11.89 -13.15
N LEU A 15 1.01 -10.74 -12.89
CA LEU A 15 0.30 -9.57 -12.36
C LEU A 15 -0.78 -9.06 -13.32
N ALA A 16 -0.49 -9.07 -14.62
CA ALA A 16 -1.46 -8.68 -15.65
C ALA A 16 -2.60 -9.72 -15.77
N ALA A 17 -2.27 -11.01 -15.80
CA ALA A 17 -3.24 -12.09 -15.94
C ALA A 17 -4.26 -12.15 -14.78
N HIS A 18 -3.85 -11.71 -13.57
CA HIS A 18 -4.68 -11.74 -12.38
C HIS A 18 -5.22 -10.37 -11.94
N GLY A 19 -5.05 -9.32 -12.74
CA GLY A 19 -5.59 -7.99 -12.46
C GLY A 19 -4.94 -7.27 -11.27
N LEU A 20 -3.73 -7.69 -10.87
CA LEU A 20 -2.94 -7.04 -9.82
C LEU A 20 -2.16 -5.84 -10.36
N ARG A 21 -1.85 -5.85 -11.66
CA ARG A 21 -1.42 -4.64 -12.36
C ARG A 21 -2.65 -3.92 -12.90
N VAL A 22 -3.12 -2.91 -12.17
CA VAL A 22 -4.28 -2.11 -12.57
C VAL A 22 -3.89 -1.11 -13.66
N ASP A 23 -4.83 -0.84 -14.57
CA ASP A 23 -4.70 0.26 -15.52
C ASP A 23 -4.56 1.60 -14.76
N ALA A 24 -3.77 2.53 -15.30
CA ALA A 24 -3.52 3.82 -14.67
C ALA A 24 -4.81 4.61 -14.39
N GLY A 25 -5.84 4.48 -15.26
CA GLY A 25 -7.16 5.09 -15.07
C GLY A 25 -7.96 4.48 -13.92
N CYS A 26 -7.61 3.26 -13.49
CA CYS A 26 -8.27 2.55 -12.38
C CYS A 26 -7.58 2.79 -11.03
N VAL A 27 -6.35 3.30 -10.99
CA VAL A 27 -5.62 3.58 -9.74
C VAL A 27 -6.43 4.46 -8.76
N PRO A 28 -7.13 5.53 -9.18
CA PRO A 28 -8.00 6.29 -8.28
C PRO A 28 -9.09 5.45 -7.61
N ILE A 29 -9.66 4.48 -8.33
CA ILE A 29 -10.69 3.58 -7.80
C ILE A 29 -10.10 2.68 -6.70
N VAL A 30 -8.88 2.18 -6.90
CA VAL A 30 -8.17 1.38 -5.89
C VAL A 30 -7.93 2.19 -4.62
N ARG A 31 -7.53 3.48 -4.76
CA ARG A 31 -7.36 4.38 -3.61
C ARG A 31 -8.68 4.60 -2.88
N ASP A 32 -9.77 4.84 -3.59
CA ASP A 32 -11.09 5.05 -2.99
C ASP A 32 -11.57 3.81 -2.22
N ILE A 33 -11.34 2.61 -2.75
CA ILE A 33 -11.62 1.35 -2.06
C ILE A 33 -10.79 1.24 -0.79
N LEU A 34 -9.47 1.46 -0.87
CA LEU A 34 -8.59 1.38 0.29
C LEU A 34 -8.97 2.40 1.37
N ILE A 35 -9.32 3.64 0.99
CA ILE A 35 -9.81 4.67 1.90
C ILE A 35 -11.10 4.22 2.59
N ARG A 36 -12.05 3.63 1.85
CA ARG A 36 -13.29 3.11 2.43
C ARG A 36 -13.03 2.02 3.46
N GLU A 37 -12.25 1.00 3.09
CA GLU A 37 -11.94 -0.12 4.01
C GLU A 37 -11.12 0.33 5.21
N THR A 38 -10.19 1.27 5.02
CA THR A 38 -9.44 1.90 6.12
C THR A 38 -10.37 2.57 7.12
N ARG A 39 -11.39 3.30 6.64
CA ARG A 39 -12.38 3.95 7.53
C ARG A 39 -13.23 2.92 8.26
N HIS A 40 -13.75 1.92 7.55
CA HIS A 40 -14.51 0.83 8.19
C HIS A 40 -13.69 0.14 9.28
N GLU A 41 -12.43 -0.18 8.99
CA GLU A 41 -11.53 -0.83 9.96
C GLU A 41 -11.27 0.05 11.18
N ALA A 42 -10.94 1.32 10.96
CA ALA A 42 -10.70 2.28 12.05
C ALA A 42 -11.95 2.47 12.93
N ASP A 43 -13.12 2.66 12.32
CA ASP A 43 -14.37 2.86 13.05
C ASP A 43 -14.78 1.61 13.83
N PHE A 44 -14.64 0.43 13.22
CA PHE A 44 -14.93 -0.85 13.89
C PHE A 44 -14.00 -1.08 15.09
N TYR A 45 -12.69 -0.86 14.93
CA TYR A 45 -11.71 -1.06 16.00
C TYR A 45 -11.84 -0.01 17.12
N ALA A 46 -12.27 1.22 16.80
CA ALA A 46 -12.61 2.24 17.76
C ALA A 46 -13.96 2.03 18.48
N GLY A 47 -14.75 1.03 18.06
CA GLY A 47 -16.08 0.77 18.60
C GLY A 47 -17.14 1.81 18.20
N THR A 48 -16.86 2.64 17.19
CA THR A 48 -17.76 3.68 16.65
C THR A 48 -18.53 3.21 15.42
N GLY A 49 -18.07 2.14 14.76
CA GLY A 49 -18.67 1.54 13.57
C GLY A 49 -19.22 0.13 13.82
N THR A 50 -20.13 -0.30 12.93
CA THR A 50 -20.72 -1.65 12.95
C THR A 50 -20.28 -2.53 11.77
N VAL A 51 -19.52 -1.96 10.84
CA VAL A 51 -19.03 -2.63 9.63
C VAL A 51 -17.51 -2.74 9.76
N PRO A 52 -16.94 -3.96 9.86
CA PRO A 52 -15.49 -4.13 9.87
C PRO A 52 -14.90 -3.80 8.49
N GLY A 53 -13.64 -3.37 8.46
CA GLY A 53 -12.92 -3.25 7.21
C GLY A 53 -12.54 -4.62 6.67
N ASN A 54 -12.53 -4.75 5.35
CA ASN A 54 -12.06 -5.97 4.71
C ASN A 54 -10.54 -5.91 4.54
N THR A 55 -9.80 -6.45 5.50
CA THR A 55 -8.32 -6.45 5.50
C THR A 55 -7.71 -7.25 4.34
N GLU A 56 -8.40 -8.27 3.82
CA GLU A 56 -7.97 -8.97 2.59
C GLU A 56 -8.07 -8.06 1.36
N LEU A 57 -9.15 -7.28 1.26
CA LEU A 57 -9.31 -6.29 0.20
C LEU A 57 -8.27 -5.16 0.34
N MET A 58 -7.98 -4.73 1.57
CA MET A 58 -6.91 -3.76 1.85
C MET A 58 -5.55 -4.27 1.36
N ARG A 59 -5.23 -5.56 1.59
CA ARG A 59 -4.01 -6.20 1.06
C ARG A 59 -3.95 -6.17 -0.46
N ILE A 60 -5.05 -6.54 -1.12
CA ILE A 60 -5.12 -6.51 -2.60
C ILE A 60 -4.89 -5.10 -3.13
N CYS A 61 -5.56 -4.10 -2.54
CA CYS A 61 -5.35 -2.70 -2.93
C CYS A 61 -3.91 -2.25 -2.70
N ALA A 62 -3.28 -2.66 -1.59
CA ALA A 62 -1.89 -2.33 -1.30
C ALA A 62 -0.92 -2.90 -2.35
N VAL A 63 -1.11 -4.15 -2.78
CA VAL A 63 -0.32 -4.76 -3.87
C VAL A 63 -0.55 -4.02 -5.20
N GLN A 64 -1.79 -3.64 -5.50
CA GLN A 64 -2.10 -2.89 -6.73
C GLN A 64 -1.45 -1.51 -6.74
N LEU A 65 -1.45 -0.80 -5.60
CA LEU A 65 -0.80 0.52 -5.48
C LEU A 65 0.73 0.41 -5.49
N TRP A 66 1.31 -0.64 -4.88
CA TRP A 66 2.73 -0.95 -4.99
C TRP A 66 3.18 -0.99 -6.45
N HIS A 67 2.45 -1.73 -7.30
CA HIS A 67 2.77 -1.83 -8.73
C HIS A 67 2.44 -0.56 -9.53
N ALA A 68 1.53 0.29 -9.04
CA ALA A 68 1.29 1.60 -9.64
C ALA A 68 2.46 2.57 -9.40
N GLY A 69 3.21 2.39 -8.30
CA GLY A 69 4.49 3.05 -8.06
C GLY A 69 4.44 4.56 -7.81
N ALA A 70 3.28 5.08 -7.40
CA ALA A 70 3.15 6.49 -7.02
C ALA A 70 3.64 6.70 -5.58
N VAL A 71 4.51 7.68 -5.38
CA VAL A 71 5.18 7.89 -4.08
C VAL A 71 4.21 8.41 -3.01
N GLU A 72 3.16 9.07 -3.45
CA GLU A 72 2.10 9.63 -2.62
C GLU A 72 1.29 8.54 -1.89
N ASP A 73 1.26 7.32 -2.45
CA ASP A 73 0.52 6.19 -1.87
C ASP A 73 1.13 5.70 -0.55
N ALA A 74 2.40 6.03 -0.26
CA ALA A 74 3.05 5.69 1.01
C ALA A 74 2.26 6.19 2.24
N LEU A 75 1.68 7.40 2.17
CA LEU A 75 0.85 7.95 3.25
C LEU A 75 -0.46 7.17 3.42
N LEU A 76 -1.12 6.85 2.30
CA LEU A 76 -2.38 6.12 2.33
C LEU A 76 -2.18 4.71 2.89
N LEU A 77 -1.12 4.03 2.46
CA LEU A 77 -0.78 2.68 2.90
C LEU A 77 -0.37 2.64 4.37
N SER A 78 0.40 3.61 4.85
CA SER A 78 0.73 3.73 6.28
C SER A 78 -0.52 3.91 7.15
N ARG A 79 -1.43 4.82 6.76
CA ARG A 79 -2.71 5.01 7.46
C ARG A 79 -3.54 3.74 7.48
N ALA A 80 -3.66 3.08 6.33
CA ALA A 80 -4.41 1.83 6.20
C ALA A 80 -3.82 0.73 7.08
N ARG A 81 -2.50 0.59 7.11
CA ARG A 81 -1.76 -0.37 7.94
C ARG A 81 -1.99 -0.13 9.43
N GLY A 82 -1.98 1.14 9.84
CA GLY A 82 -2.07 1.55 11.24
C GLY A 82 -3.46 1.48 11.89
N THR A 83 -4.51 1.02 11.19
CA THR A 83 -5.87 1.02 11.73
C THR A 83 -6.13 -0.09 12.75
N SER A 84 -5.48 -1.24 12.62
CA SER A 84 -5.65 -2.39 13.52
C SER A 84 -4.47 -3.36 13.42
N MET A 85 -4.41 -4.33 14.34
CA MET A 85 -3.42 -5.41 14.27
C MET A 85 -3.59 -6.27 13.01
N ASP A 86 -4.84 -6.51 12.57
CA ASP A 86 -5.14 -7.29 11.38
C ASP A 86 -4.74 -6.52 10.11
N ALA A 87 -4.97 -5.21 10.07
CA ALA A 87 -4.50 -4.35 8.98
C ALA A 87 -2.97 -4.27 8.92
N THR A 88 -2.32 -4.22 10.08
CA THR A 88 -0.85 -4.27 10.18
C THR A 88 -0.27 -5.57 9.60
N GLY A 89 -0.94 -6.72 9.81
CA GLY A 89 -0.58 -8.01 9.19
C GLY A 89 -1.09 -8.20 7.76
N ALA A 90 -1.94 -7.30 7.27
CA ALA A 90 -2.44 -7.33 5.90
C ALA A 90 -1.59 -6.49 4.95
N ILE A 91 -1.04 -5.37 5.43
CA ILE A 91 -0.22 -4.44 4.66
C ILE A 91 1.19 -4.42 5.24
N ASP A 92 2.09 -5.16 4.60
CA ASP A 92 3.51 -5.15 4.95
C ASP A 92 4.14 -3.77 4.69
N ALA A 93 5.15 -3.41 5.49
CA ALA A 93 5.78 -2.09 5.40
C ALA A 93 6.47 -1.86 4.05
N GLU A 94 6.98 -2.94 3.46
CA GLU A 94 7.48 -3.02 2.09
C GLU A 94 6.50 -2.36 1.14
N LEU A 95 5.19 -2.63 1.22
CA LEU A 95 4.22 -2.16 0.23
C LEU A 95 4.12 -0.63 0.10
N MET A 96 4.66 0.14 1.05
CA MET A 96 4.76 1.61 0.95
C MET A 96 5.84 2.10 -0.03
N LEU A 97 6.78 1.24 -0.43
CA LEU A 97 7.97 1.59 -1.21
C LEU A 97 7.77 1.38 -2.73
N GLY A 98 6.55 1.44 -3.24
CA GLY A 98 6.23 1.09 -4.64
C GLY A 98 6.95 1.96 -5.68
N ALA A 99 7.33 3.18 -5.29
CA ALA A 99 8.14 4.09 -6.10
C ALA A 99 9.66 3.80 -6.00
N GLY A 100 10.05 2.80 -5.21
CA GLY A 100 11.41 2.48 -4.80
C GLY A 100 11.83 3.16 -3.49
N VAL A 101 12.72 2.50 -2.73
CA VAL A 101 13.21 2.94 -1.40
C VAL A 101 13.66 4.40 -1.40
N ALA A 102 14.62 4.75 -2.28
CA ALA A 102 15.23 6.07 -2.30
C ALA A 102 14.21 7.18 -2.58
N ARG A 103 13.32 6.96 -3.55
CA ARG A 103 12.30 7.94 -3.94
C ARG A 103 11.23 8.10 -2.87
N THR A 104 10.81 7.02 -2.23
CA THR A 104 9.87 7.07 -1.11
C THR A 104 10.49 7.79 0.09
N GLN A 105 11.74 7.49 0.46
CA GLN A 105 12.43 8.16 1.56
C GLN A 105 12.60 9.66 1.31
N GLU A 106 12.99 10.06 0.09
CA GLU A 106 13.12 11.47 -0.29
C GLU A 106 11.78 12.20 -0.15
N TYR A 107 10.72 11.65 -0.73
CA TYR A 107 9.38 12.23 -0.68
C TYR A 107 8.87 12.37 0.75
N VAL A 108 8.91 11.29 1.53
CA VAL A 108 8.39 11.28 2.91
C VAL A 108 9.20 12.24 3.79
N SER A 109 10.53 12.25 3.68
CA SER A 109 11.40 13.18 4.43
C SER A 109 11.08 14.65 4.13
N ALA A 110 10.69 14.96 2.89
CA ALA A 110 10.34 16.32 2.48
C ALA A 110 9.05 16.84 3.13
N LEU A 111 8.13 15.96 3.55
CA LEU A 111 6.83 16.34 4.14
C LEU A 111 6.97 16.93 5.55
N ARG A 112 7.97 16.51 6.33
CA ARG A 112 8.26 17.00 7.69
C ARG A 112 7.07 16.94 8.67
N THR A 113 6.17 15.98 8.51
CA THR A 113 5.04 15.73 9.42
C THR A 113 5.36 14.62 10.43
N ASP A 114 4.57 14.52 11.51
CA ASP A 114 4.68 13.39 12.46
C ASP A 114 4.41 12.05 11.77
N GLU A 115 3.40 12.01 10.91
CA GLU A 115 3.06 10.85 10.08
C GLU A 115 4.23 10.45 9.17
N ALA A 116 4.89 11.40 8.53
CA ALA A 116 6.05 11.11 7.70
C ALA A 116 7.22 10.53 8.51
N ARG A 117 7.44 11.02 9.73
CA ARG A 117 8.45 10.45 10.64
C ARG A 117 8.12 8.99 10.99
N GLN A 118 6.87 8.71 11.32
CA GLN A 118 6.43 7.35 11.61
C GLN A 118 6.68 6.42 10.41
N ILE A 119 6.37 6.85 9.19
CA ILE A 119 6.65 6.06 7.99
C ILE A 119 8.15 5.78 7.84
N LEU A 120 9.01 6.77 8.07
CA LEU A 120 10.46 6.58 8.02
C LEU A 120 10.95 5.56 9.05
N ASP A 121 10.39 5.57 10.26
CA ASP A 121 10.71 4.60 11.31
C ASP A 121 10.23 3.17 10.93
N GLU A 122 9.05 3.06 10.31
CA GLU A 122 8.47 1.79 9.86
C GLU A 122 9.30 1.16 8.73
N ILE A 123 9.75 1.95 7.74
CA ILE A 123 10.48 1.45 6.58
C ILE A 123 12.00 1.32 6.81
N ALA A 124 12.51 1.75 7.97
CA ALA A 124 13.94 1.66 8.29
C ALA A 124 14.44 0.20 8.46
N TRP A 125 13.52 -0.73 8.67
CA TRP A 125 13.79 -2.15 8.93
C TRP A 125 13.45 -3.07 7.75
N VAL A 126 13.07 -2.47 6.63
CA VAL A 126 12.76 -3.13 5.35
C VAL A 126 14.01 -3.12 4.47
#